data_AF-A0A9D7NEH1-F1
#
_entry.id   AF-A0A9D7NEH1-F1
#
_cell.length_a   1.000
_cell.length_b   1.000
_cell.length_c   1.000
_cell.angle_alpha   90.00
_cell.angle_beta   90.00
_cell.angle_gamma   90.00
#
_symmetry.space_group_name_H-M   'P 1'
#
loop_
_entity.id
_entity.type
_entity.pdbx_description
1 polymer ?
#
loop_
_entity_poly.entity_id
_entity_poly.type
_entity_poly.pdbx_seq_one_letter_code
_entity_poly.pdbx_strand_id
1 'polypeptide(L)' 'VAQTGRSLRLNQVHSALQRLEDKGMLSSEMGEPTAERGGRRKRLFKVTAFGIRTLEEIQEIRSSLWNRFSNPKTDPSL' A
#
# COMPACT_ATOMS: atom_id res chain seq x y z
N VAL A 1 0.49 -3.39 10.83
CA VAL A 1 -0.64 -3.66 11.75
C VAL A 1 -0.47 -2.96 13.10
N ALA A 2 0.76 -2.59 13.51
CA ALA A 2 1.00 -1.99 14.83
C ALA A 2 0.50 -0.54 15.03
N GLN A 3 0.35 0.26 13.97
CA GLN A 3 0.15 1.72 14.13
C GLN A 3 -1.29 2.16 14.40
N THR A 4 -2.30 1.33 14.09
CA THR A 4 -3.72 1.70 14.22
C THR A 4 -4.53 0.76 15.12
N GLY A 5 -3.91 -0.25 15.72
CA GLY A 5 -4.59 -1.23 16.57
C GLY A 5 -5.65 -2.10 15.88
N ARG A 6 -5.83 -1.97 14.55
CA ARG A 6 -6.83 -2.75 13.81
C ARG A 6 -6.32 -4.17 13.53
N SER A 7 -7.09 -5.16 13.96
CA SER A 7 -6.87 -6.57 13.59
C SER A 7 -7.20 -6.77 12.11
N LEU A 8 -6.19 -7.14 11.32
CA LEU A 8 -6.31 -7.44 9.90
C LEU A 8 -6.36 -8.96 9.70
N ARG A 9 -7.41 -9.44 9.03
CA ARG A 9 -7.53 -10.85 8.67
C ARG A 9 -6.68 -11.15 7.43
N LEU A 10 -6.13 -12.36 7.34
CA LEU A 10 -5.25 -12.77 6.24
C LEU A 10 -5.93 -12.63 4.86
N ASN A 11 -7.22 -12.96 4.76
CA ASN A 11 -7.99 -12.79 3.52
C ASN A 11 -8.11 -11.33 3.07
N GLN A 12 -8.17 -10.38 4.01
CA GLN A 12 -8.22 -8.95 3.70
C GLN A 12 -6.89 -8.47 3.12
N VAL A 13 -5.76 -8.97 3.64
CA VAL A 13 -4.43 -8.69 3.11
C VAL A 13 -4.30 -9.22 1.68
N HIS A 14 -4.68 -10.48 1.44
CA HIS A 14 -4.65 -11.06 0.08
C HIS A 14 -5.53 -10.30 -0.91
N SER A 15 -6.75 -9.93 -0.49
CA SER A 15 -7.66 -9.17 -1.34
C SER A 15 -7.11 -7.77 -1.65
N ALA A 16 -6.44 -7.14 -0.69
CA ALA A 16 -5.81 -5.83 -0.91
C ALA A 16 -4.60 -5.94 -1.86
N LEU A 17 -3.74 -6.94 -1.68
CA LEU A 17 -2.58 -7.18 -2.55
C LEU A 17 -3.02 -7.48 -3.98
N GLN A 18 -4.05 -8.31 -4.19
CA GLN A 18 -4.58 -8.61 -5.52
C GLN A 18 -5.08 -7.33 -6.20
N ARG A 19 -5.87 -6.50 -5.51
CA ARG A 19 -6.35 -5.23 -6.08
C ARG A 19 -5.24 -4.25 -6.44
N LEU A 20 -4.14 -4.25 -5.70
CA LEU A 20 -2.99 -3.40 -6.00
C LEU A 20 -2.20 -3.93 -7.20
N GLU A 21 -2.11 -5.25 -7.34
CA GLU A 21 -1.55 -5.92 -8.51
C GLU A 21 -2.40 -5.67 -9.77
N ASP A 22 -3.74 -5.82 -9.68
CA ASP A 22 -4.67 -5.55 -10.79
C ASP A 22 -4.57 -4.09 -11.29
N LYS A 23 -4.19 -3.18 -10.39
CA LYS A 23 -3.94 -1.75 -10.71
C LYS A 23 -2.52 -1.47 -11.21
N GLY A 24 -1.65 -2.48 -11.29
CA GLY A 24 -0.26 -2.36 -11.73
C GLY A 24 0.70 -1.77 -10.68
N MET A 25 0.25 -1.56 -9.44
CA MET A 25 1.07 -0.99 -8.36
C MET A 25 2.01 -2.04 -7.74
N LEU A 26 1.64 -3.32 -7.85
CA LEU A 26 2.45 -4.46 -7.46
C LEU A 26 2.65 -5.39 -8.65
N SER A 27 3.75 -6.13 -8.63
CA SER A 27 3.92 -7.35 -9.42
C SER A 27 4.07 -8.53 -8.45
N SER A 28 3.64 -9.72 -8.87
CA SER A 28 3.85 -10.93 -8.09
C SER A 28 4.47 -12.06 -8.89
N GLU A 29 5.22 -12.91 -8.18
CA GLU A 29 5.78 -14.13 -8.72
C GLU A 29 5.56 -15.28 -7.74
N MET A 30 5.44 -16.49 -8.27
CA MET A 30 5.40 -17.69 -7.43
C MET A 30 6.84 -18.06 -7.10
N GLY A 31 7.22 -17.91 -5.83
CA GLY A 31 8.53 -18.31 -5.35
C GLY A 31 8.71 -19.82 -5.35
N GLU A 32 9.97 -20.24 -5.22
CA GLU A 32 10.35 -21.64 -5.19
C GLU A 32 9.66 -22.41 -4.04
N PRO A 33 9.32 -23.70 -4.25
CA PRO A 33 8.80 -24.55 -3.17
C PRO A 33 9.84 -24.68 -2.06
N THR A 34 9.52 -24.24 -0.85
CA THR A 34 10.37 -24.49 0.33
C THR A 34 9.81 -25.65 1.16
N ALA A 35 10.72 -26.53 1.62
CA ALA A 35 10.37 -27.68 2.45
C ALA A 35 9.67 -27.28 3.77
N GLU A 36 9.95 -26.08 4.28
CA GLU A 36 9.40 -25.52 5.53
C GLU A 36 7.86 -25.33 5.55
N ARG A 37 7.17 -25.41 4.40
CA ARG A 37 5.70 -25.32 4.32
C ARG A 37 5.04 -26.53 3.66
N GLY A 38 5.68 -27.69 3.69
CA GLY A 38 5.16 -28.89 3.02
C GLY A 38 5.03 -28.70 1.51
N GLY A 39 5.92 -27.93 0.89
CA GLY A 39 5.98 -27.72 -0.55
C GLY A 39 5.03 -26.66 -1.12
N ARG A 40 4.23 -25.96 -0.31
CA ARG A 40 3.33 -24.91 -0.79
C ARG A 40 4.09 -23.64 -1.17
N ARG A 41 4.08 -23.29 -2.46
CA ARG A 41 4.73 -22.10 -3.01
C ARG A 41 4.17 -20.82 -2.38
N LYS A 42 5.06 -19.87 -2.05
CA LYS A 42 4.69 -18.53 -1.60
C LYS A 42 4.53 -17.64 -2.83
N ARG A 43 3.51 -16.79 -2.84
CA ARG A 43 3.45 -15.67 -3.80
C ARG A 43 4.21 -14.51 -3.21
N LEU A 44 5.27 -14.08 -3.89
CA LEU A 44 6.10 -12.94 -3.52
C LEU A 44 5.59 -11.72 -4.28
N PHE A 45 5.43 -10.60 -3.59
CA PHE A 45 4.97 -9.34 -4.19
C PHE A 45 6.11 -8.32 -4.14
N LYS A 46 6.27 -7.57 -5.23
CA LYS A 46 7.23 -6.47 -5.35
C LYS A 46 6.49 -5.21 -5.79
N VAL A 47 6.85 -4.07 -5.21
CA VAL A 47 6.30 -2.78 -5.63
C VAL A 47 6.89 -2.41 -7.00
N THR A 48 6.04 -1.98 -7.92
CA THR A 48 6.46 -1.52 -9.24
C THR A 48 6.91 -0.06 -9.20
N ALA A 49 7.58 0.41 -10.25
CA ALA A 49 7.88 1.84 -10.38
C ALA A 49 6.61 2.71 -10.36
N PHE A 50 5.52 2.23 -10.97
CA PHE A 50 4.21 2.87 -10.92
C PHE A 50 3.68 2.95 -9.47
N GLY A 51 3.77 1.84 -8.72
CA GLY A 51 3.34 1.81 -7.32
C GLY A 51 4.12 2.76 -6.42
N ILE A 52 5.43 2.90 -6.64
CA ILE A 52 6.27 3.87 -5.90
C ILE A 52 5.81 5.30 -6.19
N ARG A 53 5.66 5.67 -7.47
CA ARG A 53 5.19 7.00 -7.86
C ARG A 53 3.81 7.33 -7.28
N THR A 54 2.88 6.37 -7.31
CA THR A 54 1.55 6.55 -6.71
C THR A 54 1.65 6.81 -5.20
N LEU A 55 2.57 6.15 -4.48
CA LEU A 55 2.77 6.40 -3.05
C LEU A 55 3.29 7.82 -2.78
N GLU A 56 4.22 8.30 -3.60
CA GLU A 56 4.75 9.66 -3.52
C GLU A 56 3.63 10.70 -3.74
N GLU A 57 2.84 10.55 -4.81
CA GLU A 57 1.69 11.42 -5.10
C GLU A 57 0.67 11.44 -3.95
N ILE A 58 0.34 10.27 -3.38
CA ILE A 58 -0.57 10.17 -2.23
C ILE A 58 0.00 10.89 -1.00
N GLN A 59 1.31 10.79 -0.78
CA GLN A 59 1.97 11.42 0.35
C GLN A 59 2.00 12.95 0.20
N GLU A 60 2.23 13.44 -1.01
CA GLU A 60 2.19 14.87 -1.34
C GLU A 60 0.80 15.46 -1.12
N ILE A 61 -0.24 14.82 -1.66
CA ILE A 61 -1.64 15.24 -1.48
C ILE A 61 -1.99 15.27 0.01
N ARG A 62 -1.63 14.23 0.77
CA ARG A 62 -1.91 14.17 2.20
C ARG A 62 -1.20 15.27 3.00
N SER A 63 0.06 15.54 2.66
CA SER A 63 0.85 16.58 3.31
C SER A 63 0.31 17.97 3.00
N SER A 64 -0.06 18.23 1.74
CA SER A 64 -0.69 19.50 1.34
C SER A 64 -2.03 19.74 2.05
N LEU A 65 -2.88 18.72 2.15
CA LEU A 65 -4.13 18.80 2.90
C LEU A 65 -3.89 19.06 4.38
N TRP A 66 -2.94 18.36 4.99
CA TRP A 66 -2.58 18.58 6.40
C TRP A 66 -2.09 20.01 6.65
N ASN A 67 -1.25 20.55 5.76
CA ASN A 67 -0.75 21.92 5.85
C ASN A 67 -1.87 22.97 5.75
N ARG A 68 -2.89 22.72 4.90
CA ARG A 68 -4.07 23.59 4.80
C ARG A 68 -4.90 23.60 6.08
N PHE A 69 -5.03 22.45 6.76
CA PHE A 69 -5.74 22.38 8.04
C PHE A 69 -4.94 22.96 9.20
N SER A 70 -3.62 22.81 9.21
CA SER A 70 -2.76 23.27 10.30
C SER A 70 -2.43 24.76 10.23
N ASN A 71 -2.56 25.41 9.06
CA ASN A 71 -2.38 26.85 8.90
C ASN A 71 -3.65 27.53 8.35
N PRO A 72 -4.58 27.98 9.20
CA PRO A 72 -5.86 28.56 8.76
C PRO A 72 -5.74 29.93 8.07
N LYS A 73 -4.54 30.51 7.93
CA LYS A 73 -4.33 31.85 7.35
C LYS A 73 -4.06 31.89 5.85
N THR A 74 -4.31 30.80 5.11
CA THR A 74 -3.96 30.73 3.67
C THR A 74 -5.16 30.61 2.74
N ASP A 75 -6.30 31.18 3.13
CA ASP A 75 -7.39 31.47 2.20
C ASP A 75 -7.73 32.97 2.23
N PRO A 76 -7.34 33.76 1.23
CA PRO A 76 -7.79 35.15 1.08
C PRO A 76 -9.26 35.28 0.65
N SER A 77 -9.98 34.16 0.47
CA SER A 77 -11.39 34.13 0.04
C SER A 77 -12.38 33.64 1.10
N LEU A 78 -11.98 33.62 2.39
CA LEU A 78 -12.89 33.61 3.55
C LEU A 78 -12.76 34.91 4.36
#